data_AF-F7SUF9-F1
#
_entry.id   AF-F7SUF9-F1
#
_cell.length_a   1.000
_cell.length_b   1.000
_cell.length_c   1.000
_cell.angle_alpha   90.00
_cell.angle_beta   90.00
_cell.angle_gamma   90.00
#
_symmetry.space_group_name_H-M   'P 1'
#
loop_
_entity.id
_entity.type
_entity.pdbx_description
1 polymer ?
#
loop_
_entity_poly.entity_id
_entity_poly.type
_entity_poly.pdbx_seq_one_letter_code
_entity_poly.pdbx_strand_id
1 'polypeptide(L)'
;MLRLSLAWLAMMQVMMLAWPGYLRHEGIPKDALDTLDWAILLMNWAILLMNWASLALTVPVVLYSAWPIWRHAGANLRQGRAGMDVPVALGIVAAFIPSVYATYSGHGEVYFDSVTMFVAFLLTARYLELCARQSFGGTAGGQRHARVEAQRQRLGAGADRLASRFVMAQVALALGAAAAWAYIDPAHSIPVMVALLVMSCPCAMSMAVPTAMASAHSALAAHPSMPDAALDALLAEARRKARQNLHGALAWHLLMTPLALIGWVTPWLAAITMLASSLAVACNAWRLARRDWPATLASAHAPGPAS
;
A
#
# COMPACT_ATOMS: atom_id res chain seq x y z
N MET A 1 -6.16 7.79 -13.04
CA MET A 1 -4.70 7.76 -12.91
C MET A 1 -4.17 8.91 -12.06
N LEU A 2 -4.28 10.18 -12.50
CA LEU A 2 -3.65 11.32 -11.80
C LEU A 2 -4.09 11.50 -10.33
N ARG A 3 -5.39 11.30 -10.02
CA ARG A 3 -5.92 11.30 -8.64
C ARG A 3 -5.31 10.19 -7.76
N LEU A 4 -5.10 9.01 -8.33
CA LEU A 4 -4.54 7.86 -7.61
C LEU A 4 -3.04 8.09 -7.32
N SER A 5 -2.29 8.52 -8.32
CA SER A 5 -0.87 8.85 -8.18
C SER A 5 -0.64 9.97 -7.16
N LEU A 6 -1.47 11.02 -7.18
CA LEU A 6 -1.43 12.10 -6.20
C LEU A 6 -1.73 11.60 -4.78
N ALA A 7 -2.76 10.76 -4.61
CA ALA A 7 -3.12 10.20 -3.31
C ALA A 7 -1.99 9.35 -2.71
N TRP A 8 -1.34 8.52 -3.54
CA TRP A 8 -0.20 7.70 -3.10
C TRP A 8 1.04 8.53 -2.77
N LEU A 9 1.35 9.54 -3.58
CA LEU A 9 2.48 10.43 -3.31
C LEU A 9 2.24 11.21 -2.02
N ALA A 10 1.06 11.80 -1.85
CA ALA A 10 0.71 12.53 -0.64
C ALA A 10 0.68 11.63 0.60
N MET A 11 0.16 10.40 0.50
CA MET A 11 0.23 9.41 1.60
C MET A 11 1.67 9.18 2.06
N MET A 12 2.59 8.93 1.12
CA MET A 12 4.01 8.71 1.45
C MET A 12 4.66 9.95 2.08
N GLN A 13 4.38 11.14 1.57
CA GLN A 13 4.93 12.39 2.10
C GLN A 13 4.36 12.75 3.48
N VAL A 14 3.05 12.58 3.68
CA VAL A 14 2.39 12.87 4.96
C VAL A 14 2.84 11.90 6.05
N MET A 15 3.06 10.61 5.74
CA MET A 15 3.65 9.68 6.70
C MET A 15 5.07 10.08 7.10
N MET A 16 5.87 10.61 6.17
CA MET A 16 7.21 11.12 6.49
C MET A 16 7.16 12.39 7.35
N LEU A 17 6.18 13.27 7.12
CA LEU A 17 6.04 14.53 7.86
C LEU A 17 5.38 14.36 9.24
N ALA A 18 4.57 13.32 9.44
CA ALA A 18 4.00 12.99 10.74
C ALA A 18 5.07 12.55 11.77
N TRP A 19 6.29 12.22 11.30
CA TRP A 19 7.39 11.65 12.09
C TRP A 19 7.75 12.44 13.36
N PRO A 20 7.97 13.77 13.34
CA PRO A 20 8.38 14.49 14.55
C PRO A 20 7.26 14.73 15.55
N GLY A 21 6.00 14.59 15.12
CA GLY A 21 4.86 14.55 16.03
C GLY A 21 4.90 13.32 16.95
N TYR A 22 5.27 12.16 16.40
CA TYR A 22 5.41 10.92 17.17
C TYR A 22 6.60 10.97 18.14
N LEU A 23 7.73 11.55 17.72
CA LEU A 23 8.92 11.71 18.58
C LEU A 23 8.66 12.56 19.83
N ARG A 24 7.64 13.43 19.83
CA ARG A 24 7.28 14.25 21.00
C ARG A 24 6.65 13.42 22.14
N HIS A 25 6.13 12.24 21.85
CA HIS A 25 5.67 11.26 22.85
C HIS A 25 6.82 10.36 23.35
N GLU A 26 7.96 10.35 22.66
CA GLU A 26 9.16 9.58 23.01
C GLU A 26 10.17 10.44 23.79
N GLY A 27 9.95 10.55 25.09
CA GLY A 27 11.07 10.48 26.04
C GLY A 27 12.10 11.61 26.06
N ILE A 28 11.73 12.88 25.84
CA ILE A 28 12.58 13.95 26.37
C ILE A 28 12.17 14.24 27.82
N PRO A 29 13.00 13.90 28.84
CA PRO A 29 12.72 14.30 30.21
C PRO A 29 12.58 15.83 30.25
N LYS A 30 11.48 16.31 30.82
CA LYS A 30 11.12 17.74 30.88
C LYS A 30 12.28 18.56 31.47
N ASP A 31 12.98 17.95 32.40
CA ASP A 31 14.14 18.36 33.16
C ASP A 31 15.46 18.52 32.35
N ALA A 32 15.61 17.87 31.18
CA ALA A 32 16.75 18.12 30.27
C ALA A 32 16.48 19.28 29.28
N LEU A 33 15.21 19.62 29.06
CA LEU A 33 14.78 20.71 28.17
C LEU A 33 14.63 22.05 28.89
N ASP A 34 14.39 22.05 30.21
CA ASP A 34 14.27 23.26 31.04
C ASP A 34 15.55 24.12 31.07
N THR A 35 16.70 23.59 30.63
CA THR A 35 17.95 24.36 30.51
C THR A 35 18.13 25.07 29.16
N LEU A 36 17.29 24.76 28.16
CA LEU A 36 17.39 25.26 26.78
C LEU A 36 15.99 25.60 26.24
N ASP A 37 15.36 26.64 26.79
CA ASP A 37 14.06 27.18 26.33
C ASP A 37 13.99 27.33 24.80
N TRP A 38 15.10 27.73 24.17
CA TRP A 38 15.20 27.93 22.73
C TRP A 38 15.09 26.62 21.92
N ALA A 39 15.53 25.48 22.46
CA ALA A 39 15.46 24.18 21.79
C ALA A 39 14.03 23.63 21.81
N ILE A 40 13.30 23.80 22.92
CA ILE A 40 11.86 23.48 23.02
C ILE A 40 11.08 24.33 22.02
N LEU A 41 11.34 25.64 21.98
CA LEU A 41 10.68 26.56 21.05
C LEU A 41 10.96 26.15 19.61
N LEU A 42 12.22 25.91 19.23
CA LEU A 42 12.60 25.48 17.89
C LEU A 42 11.91 24.15 17.48
N MET A 43 11.87 23.17 18.37
CA MET A 43 11.23 21.87 18.14
C MET A 43 9.71 22.03 17.98
N ASN A 44 9.06 22.83 18.83
CA ASN A 44 7.62 23.08 18.74
C ASN A 44 7.28 23.81 17.42
N TRP A 45 8.09 24.79 17.02
CA TRP A 45 7.98 25.47 15.73
C TRP A 45 8.17 24.52 14.54
N ALA A 46 9.13 23.60 14.60
CA ALA A 46 9.34 22.59 13.56
C ALA A 46 8.13 21.65 13.42
N ILE A 47 7.55 21.19 14.53
CA ILE A 47 6.37 20.31 14.52
C ILE A 47 5.14 21.05 13.98
N LEU A 48 4.93 22.31 14.41
CA LEU A 48 3.89 23.17 13.84
C LEU A 48 4.05 23.28 12.32
N LEU A 49 5.26 23.59 11.83
CA LEU A 49 5.54 23.65 10.40
C LEU A 49 5.24 22.33 9.67
N MET A 50 5.53 21.19 10.28
CA MET A 50 5.29 19.87 9.69
C MET A 50 3.81 19.46 9.71
N ASN A 51 3.06 19.84 10.74
CA ASN A 51 1.60 19.69 10.78
C ASN A 51 0.94 20.56 9.71
N TRP A 52 1.40 21.80 9.56
CA TRP A 52 0.96 22.69 8.48
C TRP A 52 1.32 22.15 7.09
N ALA A 53 2.52 21.57 6.91
CA ALA A 53 2.91 20.92 5.66
C ALA A 53 2.07 19.65 5.38
N SER A 54 1.79 18.84 6.40
CA SER A 54 0.95 17.65 6.32
C SER A 54 -0.50 18.01 5.97
N LEU A 55 -1.02 19.09 6.56
CA LEU A 55 -2.31 19.67 6.21
C LEU A 55 -2.31 20.11 4.74
N ALA A 56 -1.31 20.88 4.32
CA ALA A 56 -1.20 21.37 2.94
C ALA A 56 -1.16 20.25 1.89
N LEU A 57 -0.54 19.11 2.20
CA LEU A 57 -0.52 17.92 1.35
C LEU A 57 -1.81 17.10 1.43
N THR A 58 -2.49 17.09 2.56
CA THR A 58 -3.74 16.31 2.76
C THR A 58 -4.94 17.00 2.15
N VAL A 59 -4.99 18.33 2.15
CA VAL A 59 -6.06 19.13 1.53
C VAL A 59 -6.34 18.72 0.07
N PRO A 60 -5.35 18.67 -0.86
CA PRO A 60 -5.61 18.25 -2.23
C PRO A 60 -6.03 16.77 -2.31
N VAL A 61 -5.59 15.90 -1.40
CA VAL A 61 -6.07 14.50 -1.37
C VAL A 61 -7.55 14.43 -1.02
N VAL A 62 -7.97 15.16 0.02
CA VAL A 62 -9.35 15.19 0.49
C VAL A 62 -10.27 15.89 -0.51
N LEU A 63 -9.84 17.02 -1.11
CA LEU A 63 -10.67 17.79 -2.02
C LEU A 63 -10.69 17.22 -3.44
N TYR A 64 -9.53 16.86 -3.99
CA TYR A 64 -9.41 16.43 -5.39
C TYR A 64 -9.41 14.91 -5.56
N SER A 65 -8.60 14.17 -4.79
CA SER A 65 -8.51 12.71 -4.94
C SER A 65 -9.76 11.99 -4.42
N ALA A 66 -10.31 12.41 -3.28
CA ALA A 66 -11.54 11.84 -2.71
C ALA A 66 -12.84 12.37 -3.36
N TRP A 67 -12.76 13.27 -4.37
CA TRP A 67 -13.92 13.76 -5.12
C TRP A 67 -14.94 12.69 -5.56
N PRO A 68 -14.52 11.51 -6.07
CA PRO A 68 -15.46 10.45 -6.41
C PRO A 68 -16.25 9.98 -5.19
N ILE A 69 -15.63 9.88 -4.01
CA ILE A 69 -16.28 9.41 -2.77
C ILE A 69 -17.38 10.41 -2.37
N TRP A 70 -17.07 11.71 -2.35
CA TRP A 70 -18.03 12.77 -2.04
C TRP A 70 -19.24 12.75 -2.97
N ARG A 71 -19.00 12.60 -4.28
CA ARG A 71 -20.07 12.56 -5.28
C ARG A 71 -21.01 11.37 -5.09
N HIS A 72 -20.47 10.17 -4.83
CA HIS A 72 -21.30 8.98 -4.63
C HIS A 72 -22.03 9.01 -3.28
N ALA A 73 -21.37 9.47 -2.21
CA ALA A 73 -22.00 9.66 -0.91
C ALA A 73 -23.18 10.66 -0.99
N GLY A 74 -22.98 11.81 -1.63
CA GLY A 74 -24.03 12.82 -1.82
C GLY A 74 -25.19 12.33 -2.70
N ALA A 75 -24.91 11.58 -3.76
CA ALA A 75 -25.94 10.98 -4.59
C ALA A 75 -26.77 9.93 -3.84
N ASN A 76 -26.10 9.04 -3.09
CA ASN A 76 -26.76 8.00 -2.30
C ASN A 76 -27.63 8.59 -1.18
N LEU A 77 -27.13 9.63 -0.51
CA LEU A 77 -27.87 10.33 0.55
C LEU A 77 -29.13 11.02 0.00
N ARG A 78 -29.04 11.65 -1.18
CA ARG A 78 -30.19 12.25 -1.87
C ARG A 78 -31.25 11.23 -2.29
N GLN A 79 -30.87 9.97 -2.48
CA GLN A 79 -31.78 8.88 -2.83
C GLN A 79 -32.31 8.13 -1.60
N GLY A 80 -32.01 8.60 -0.38
CA GLY A 80 -32.43 7.96 0.86
C GLY A 80 -31.76 6.61 1.12
N ARG A 81 -30.63 6.31 0.45
CA ARG A 81 -29.90 5.04 0.57
C ARG A 81 -28.55 5.27 1.25
N ALA A 82 -28.28 4.57 2.35
CA ALA A 82 -26.96 4.56 2.98
C ALA A 82 -26.04 3.57 2.24
N GLY A 83 -25.57 3.93 1.05
CA GLY A 83 -24.55 3.16 0.34
C GLY A 83 -23.21 3.18 1.10
N MET A 84 -22.35 2.19 0.84
CA MET A 84 -21.01 2.01 1.46
C MET A 84 -20.14 3.29 1.46
N ASP A 85 -20.42 4.21 0.54
CA ASP A 85 -19.68 5.46 0.38
C ASP A 85 -20.00 6.52 1.46
N VAL A 86 -21.15 6.42 2.13
CA VAL A 86 -21.57 7.39 3.16
C VAL A 86 -20.77 7.22 4.46
N PRO A 87 -20.64 6.02 5.07
CA PRO A 87 -19.79 5.82 6.24
C PRO A 87 -18.31 6.15 5.96
N VAL A 88 -17.83 5.82 4.76
CA VAL A 88 -16.46 6.11 4.30
C VAL A 88 -16.21 7.62 4.25
N ALA A 89 -17.12 8.38 3.62
CA ALA A 89 -17.03 9.84 3.57
C ALA A 89 -17.05 10.45 4.98
N LEU A 90 -17.92 9.94 5.85
CA LEU A 90 -18.01 10.38 7.24
C LEU A 90 -16.70 10.13 8.01
N GLY A 91 -16.07 8.97 7.84
CA GLY A 91 -14.78 8.65 8.46
C GLY A 91 -13.66 9.59 8.04
N ILE A 92 -13.61 9.96 6.74
CA ILE A 92 -12.66 10.95 6.23
C ILE A 92 -12.88 12.31 6.90
N VAL A 93 -14.14 12.79 6.99
CA VAL A 93 -14.46 14.05 7.68
C VAL A 93 -14.11 13.99 9.17
N ALA A 94 -14.48 12.89 9.83
CA ALA A 94 -14.31 12.70 11.27
C ALA A 94 -12.84 12.62 11.68
N ALA A 95 -11.95 12.16 10.81
CA ALA A 95 -10.50 12.21 11.05
C ALA A 95 -9.89 13.56 10.61
N PHE A 96 -10.36 14.15 9.50
CA PHE A 96 -9.78 15.36 8.95
C PHE A 96 -10.10 16.62 9.77
N ILE A 97 -11.36 16.84 10.17
CA ILE A 97 -11.76 18.06 10.90
C ILE A 97 -11.04 18.20 12.25
N PRO A 98 -10.99 17.17 13.13
CA PRO A 98 -10.25 17.26 14.38
C PRO A 98 -8.75 17.47 14.15
N SER A 99 -8.17 16.84 13.13
CA SER A 99 -6.75 17.03 12.78
C SER A 99 -6.44 18.46 12.32
N VAL A 100 -7.34 19.08 11.55
CA VAL A 100 -7.26 20.51 11.19
C VAL A 100 -7.35 21.36 12.46
N TYR A 101 -8.33 21.11 13.32
CA TYR A 101 -8.51 21.84 14.56
C TYR A 101 -7.28 21.73 15.48
N ALA A 102 -6.71 20.53 15.64
CA ALA A 102 -5.48 20.28 16.39
C ALA A 102 -4.27 21.03 15.79
N THR A 103 -4.19 21.12 14.46
CA THR A 103 -3.13 21.88 13.77
C THR A 103 -3.23 23.38 14.04
N TYR A 104 -4.45 23.94 14.08
CA TYR A 104 -4.68 25.35 14.35
C TYR A 104 -4.52 25.71 15.83
N SER A 105 -5.03 24.88 16.73
CA SER A 105 -4.98 25.10 18.18
C SER A 105 -3.61 24.76 18.79
N GLY A 106 -2.75 24.07 18.04
CA GLY A 106 -1.45 23.59 18.50
C GLY A 106 -1.54 22.50 19.58
N HIS A 107 -2.75 22.01 19.86
CA HIS A 107 -3.07 21.05 20.91
C HIS A 107 -3.95 19.93 20.37
N GLY A 108 -3.55 18.68 20.61
CA GLY A 108 -4.29 17.49 20.15
C GLY A 108 -3.52 16.67 19.11
N GLU A 109 -3.99 15.45 18.87
CA GLU A 109 -3.39 14.55 17.91
C GLU A 109 -3.87 14.81 16.48
N VAL A 110 -2.97 14.61 15.53
CA VAL A 110 -3.16 14.90 14.10
C VAL A 110 -3.08 13.60 13.32
N TYR A 111 -4.15 13.25 12.60
CA TYR A 111 -4.32 11.96 11.90
C TYR A 111 -4.35 12.11 10.36
N PHE A 112 -3.60 13.07 9.82
CA PHE A 112 -3.55 13.31 8.36
C PHE A 112 -2.99 12.10 7.58
N ASP A 113 -2.10 11.34 8.18
CA ASP A 113 -1.55 10.08 7.67
C ASP A 113 -2.65 9.04 7.42
N SER A 114 -3.54 8.86 8.40
CA SER A 114 -4.66 7.91 8.35
C SER A 114 -5.66 8.30 7.27
N VAL A 115 -5.95 9.61 7.13
CA VAL A 115 -6.85 10.13 6.09
C VAL A 115 -6.29 9.86 4.69
N THR A 116 -5.02 10.22 4.45
CA THR A 116 -4.40 10.06 3.13
C THR A 116 -4.21 8.59 2.74
N MET A 117 -3.84 7.73 3.70
CA MET A 117 -3.76 6.28 3.52
C MET A 117 -5.11 5.68 3.11
N PHE A 118 -6.17 6.00 3.83
CA PHE A 118 -7.50 5.48 3.57
C PHE A 118 -8.00 5.85 2.17
N VAL A 119 -7.83 7.13 1.77
CA VAL A 119 -8.18 7.60 0.42
C VAL A 119 -7.35 6.89 -0.66
N ALA A 120 -6.04 6.73 -0.46
CA ALA A 120 -5.17 6.06 -1.41
C ALA A 120 -5.59 4.59 -1.64
N PHE A 121 -5.84 3.84 -0.57
CA PHE A 121 -6.25 2.43 -0.67
C PHE A 121 -7.64 2.26 -1.29
N LEU A 122 -8.61 3.09 -0.94
CA LEU A 122 -9.94 3.03 -1.55
C LEU A 122 -9.91 3.36 -3.05
N LEU A 123 -9.12 4.35 -3.46
CA LEU A 123 -8.94 4.65 -4.87
C LEU A 123 -8.23 3.52 -5.61
N THR A 124 -7.24 2.86 -4.99
CA THR A 124 -6.60 1.66 -5.55
C THR A 124 -7.62 0.54 -5.75
N ALA A 125 -8.46 0.25 -4.76
CA ALA A 125 -9.47 -0.80 -4.85
C ALA A 125 -10.47 -0.54 -5.99
N ARG A 126 -11.01 0.69 -6.07
CA ARG A 126 -11.91 1.11 -7.17
C ARG A 126 -11.22 1.09 -8.52
N TYR A 127 -9.94 1.45 -8.58
CA TYR A 127 -9.16 1.38 -9.82
C TYR A 127 -8.99 -0.06 -10.30
N LEU A 128 -8.67 -0.99 -9.39
CA LEU A 128 -8.60 -2.42 -9.72
C LEU A 128 -9.95 -2.98 -10.18
N GLU A 129 -11.05 -2.54 -9.56
CA GLU A 129 -12.41 -2.91 -10.00
C GLU A 129 -12.72 -2.38 -11.41
N LEU A 130 -12.33 -1.13 -11.71
CA LEU A 130 -12.50 -0.53 -13.04
C LEU A 130 -11.70 -1.30 -14.10
N CYS A 131 -10.44 -1.62 -13.83
CA CYS A 131 -9.60 -2.40 -14.73
C CYS A 131 -10.19 -3.79 -14.99
N ALA A 132 -10.73 -4.45 -13.95
CA ALA A 132 -11.41 -5.73 -14.10
C ALA A 132 -12.63 -5.61 -15.03
N ARG A 133 -13.45 -4.56 -14.88
CA ARG A 133 -14.64 -4.33 -15.71
C ARG A 133 -14.32 -3.95 -17.16
N GLN A 134 -13.26 -3.19 -17.40
CA GLN A 134 -12.86 -2.72 -18.73
C GLN A 134 -12.17 -3.79 -19.57
N SER A 135 -11.69 -4.87 -18.95
CA SER A 135 -11.06 -5.99 -19.64
C SER A 135 -12.05 -6.88 -20.43
N PHE A 136 -13.34 -6.55 -20.48
CA PHE A 136 -14.37 -7.37 -21.13
C PHE A 136 -14.86 -6.76 -22.46
N GLY A 137 -14.16 -7.08 -23.56
CA GLY A 137 -14.63 -6.83 -24.93
C GLY A 137 -14.59 -8.12 -25.76
N GLY A 138 -15.76 -8.64 -26.14
CA GLY A 138 -15.94 -9.80 -27.04
C GLY A 138 -16.22 -11.14 -26.33
N THR A 139 -17.10 -11.98 -26.88
CA THR A 139 -17.58 -13.25 -26.27
C THR A 139 -16.49 -14.32 -26.15
N ALA A 140 -15.58 -14.44 -27.13
CA ALA A 140 -14.44 -15.36 -27.08
C ALA A 140 -13.26 -14.82 -26.27
N GLY A 141 -13.02 -13.50 -26.32
CA GLY A 141 -12.11 -12.81 -25.40
C GLY A 141 -12.57 -12.95 -23.95
N GLY A 142 -13.88 -12.86 -23.70
CA GLY A 142 -14.50 -13.00 -22.39
C GLY A 142 -14.13 -14.30 -21.67
N GLN A 143 -14.13 -15.45 -22.37
CA GLN A 143 -13.74 -16.73 -21.75
C GLN A 143 -12.25 -16.77 -21.39
N ARG A 144 -11.35 -16.29 -22.27
CA ARG A 144 -9.90 -16.28 -22.01
C ARG A 144 -9.53 -15.31 -20.88
N HIS A 145 -10.13 -14.11 -20.88
CA HIS A 145 -9.96 -13.14 -19.81
C HIS A 145 -10.57 -13.65 -18.49
N ALA A 146 -11.69 -14.38 -18.52
CA ALA A 146 -12.26 -15.02 -17.34
C ALA A 146 -11.33 -16.10 -16.75
N ARG A 147 -10.56 -16.83 -17.58
CA ARG A 147 -9.54 -17.77 -17.08
C ARG A 147 -8.42 -17.04 -16.32
N VAL A 148 -7.96 -15.89 -16.82
CA VAL A 148 -6.96 -15.05 -16.14
C VAL A 148 -7.52 -14.52 -14.81
N GLU A 149 -8.76 -14.01 -14.80
CA GLU A 149 -9.40 -13.47 -13.60
C GLU A 149 -9.70 -14.57 -12.55
N ALA A 150 -10.16 -15.75 -12.98
CA ALA A 150 -10.37 -16.89 -12.08
C ALA A 150 -9.04 -17.31 -11.40
N GLN A 151 -7.93 -17.25 -12.14
CA GLN A 151 -6.61 -17.51 -11.59
C GLN A 151 -6.16 -16.39 -10.63
N ARG A 152 -6.42 -15.12 -10.98
CA ARG A 152 -6.18 -13.96 -10.10
C ARG A 152 -6.92 -14.10 -8.78
N GLN A 153 -8.20 -14.45 -8.80
CA GLN A 153 -9.02 -14.63 -7.60
C GLN A 153 -8.52 -15.79 -6.73
N ARG A 154 -8.22 -16.95 -7.34
CA ARG A 154 -7.70 -18.12 -6.61
C ARG A 154 -6.34 -17.85 -5.95
N LEU A 155 -5.42 -17.22 -6.67
CA LEU A 155 -4.09 -16.88 -6.13
C LEU A 155 -4.17 -15.72 -5.14
N GLY A 156 -5.01 -14.72 -5.43
CA GLY A 156 -5.23 -13.53 -4.61
C GLY A 156 -5.75 -13.90 -3.24
N ALA A 157 -6.80 -14.73 -3.15
CA ALA A 157 -7.33 -15.19 -1.88
C ALA A 157 -6.28 -15.93 -1.02
N GLY A 158 -5.36 -16.67 -1.65
CA GLY A 158 -4.24 -17.30 -0.95
C GLY A 158 -3.20 -16.29 -0.45
N ALA A 159 -2.82 -15.33 -1.31
CA ALA A 159 -1.89 -14.27 -0.98
C ALA A 159 -2.43 -13.36 0.14
N ASP A 160 -3.71 -13.00 0.08
CA ASP A 160 -4.38 -12.14 1.06
C ASP A 160 -4.46 -12.82 2.43
N ARG A 161 -4.75 -14.12 2.49
CA ARG A 161 -4.71 -14.89 3.76
C ARG A 161 -3.31 -14.97 4.35
N LEU A 162 -2.28 -15.08 3.51
CA LEU A 162 -0.90 -15.08 3.98
C LEU A 162 -0.49 -13.69 4.48
N ALA A 163 -0.83 -12.65 3.72
CA ALA A 163 -0.60 -11.26 4.08
C ALA A 163 -1.30 -10.91 5.40
N SER A 164 -2.56 -11.30 5.59
CA SER A 164 -3.30 -11.03 6.82
C SER A 164 -2.67 -11.72 8.04
N ARG A 165 -2.25 -12.99 7.89
CA ARG A 165 -1.53 -13.72 8.95
C ARG A 165 -0.20 -13.06 9.28
N PHE A 166 0.54 -12.61 8.27
CA PHE A 166 1.78 -11.87 8.44
C PHE A 166 1.54 -10.56 9.21
N VAL A 167 0.55 -9.76 8.81
CA VAL A 167 0.18 -8.51 9.50
C VAL A 167 -0.15 -8.77 10.97
N MET A 168 -1.01 -9.76 11.24
CA MET A 168 -1.38 -10.11 12.61
C MET A 168 -0.17 -10.52 13.45
N ALA A 169 0.74 -11.33 12.89
CA ALA A 169 1.98 -11.72 13.55
C ALA A 169 2.89 -10.52 13.81
N GLN A 170 3.03 -9.61 12.83
CA GLN A 170 3.87 -8.42 12.96
C GLN A 170 3.33 -7.42 13.98
N VAL A 171 2.01 -7.23 14.04
CA VAL A 171 1.36 -6.39 15.06
C VAL A 171 1.56 -6.98 16.45
N ALA A 172 1.35 -8.30 16.61
CA ALA A 172 1.62 -8.98 17.88
C ALA A 172 3.09 -8.85 18.29
N LEU A 173 4.01 -8.98 17.35
CA LEU A 173 5.43 -8.79 17.57
C LEU A 173 5.77 -7.34 17.95
N ALA A 174 5.16 -6.34 17.30
CA ALA A 174 5.36 -4.94 17.62
C ALA A 174 4.91 -4.62 19.05
N LEU A 175 3.75 -5.13 19.48
CA LEU A 175 3.26 -4.99 20.85
C LEU A 175 4.17 -5.72 21.86
N GLY A 176 4.63 -6.93 21.53
CA GLY A 176 5.57 -7.67 22.35
C GLY A 176 6.91 -6.97 22.50
N ALA A 177 7.44 -6.41 21.41
CA ALA A 177 8.67 -5.63 21.41
C ALA A 177 8.52 -4.34 22.21
N ALA A 178 7.39 -3.63 22.05
CA ALA A 178 7.08 -2.44 22.84
C ALA A 178 7.06 -2.75 24.34
N ALA A 179 6.39 -3.83 24.74
CA ALA A 179 6.34 -4.28 26.13
C ALA A 179 7.74 -4.65 26.65
N ALA A 180 8.51 -5.44 25.89
CA ALA A 180 9.86 -5.85 26.29
C ALA A 180 10.80 -4.65 26.48
N TRP A 181 10.81 -3.72 25.53
CA TRP A 181 11.61 -2.50 25.61
C TRP A 181 11.12 -1.55 26.70
N ALA A 182 9.82 -1.53 27.02
CA ALA A 182 9.32 -0.73 28.14
C ALA A 182 9.88 -1.15 29.50
N TYR A 183 10.28 -2.42 29.67
CA TYR A 183 10.95 -2.90 30.89
C TYR A 183 12.47 -2.70 30.87
N ILE A 184 13.11 -2.67 29.70
CA ILE A 184 14.58 -2.62 29.56
C ILE A 184 15.05 -1.17 29.44
N ASP A 185 14.49 -0.43 28.49
CA ASP A 185 14.80 0.98 28.21
C ASP A 185 13.57 1.65 27.54
N PRO A 186 12.76 2.40 28.33
CA PRO A 186 11.55 3.05 27.84
C PRO A 186 11.78 3.99 26.65
N ALA A 187 12.99 4.55 26.49
CA ALA A 187 13.32 5.44 25.40
C ALA A 187 13.32 4.73 24.03
N HIS A 188 13.58 3.42 23.98
CA HIS A 188 13.65 2.63 22.76
C HIS A 188 12.34 1.91 22.40
N SER A 189 11.35 1.89 23.30
CA SER A 189 10.10 1.13 23.13
C SER A 189 9.24 1.64 21.97
N ILE A 190 8.97 2.94 21.94
CA ILE A 190 8.09 3.53 20.95
C ILE A 190 8.73 3.56 19.53
N PRO A 191 10.03 3.86 19.32
CA PRO A 191 10.57 3.92 17.96
C PRO A 191 10.69 2.53 17.34
N VAL A 192 11.00 1.50 18.14
CA VAL A 192 10.98 0.09 17.71
C VAL A 192 9.55 -0.35 17.37
N MET A 193 8.56 -0.01 18.21
CA MET A 193 7.16 -0.30 17.94
C MET A 193 6.67 0.34 16.63
N VAL A 194 6.95 1.63 16.44
CA VAL A 194 6.56 2.37 15.23
C VAL A 194 7.26 1.79 14.01
N ALA A 195 8.55 1.46 14.08
CA ALA A 195 9.26 0.80 12.98
C ALA A 195 8.61 -0.53 12.58
N LEU A 196 8.25 -1.38 13.55
CA LEU A 196 7.61 -2.67 13.33
C LEU A 196 6.19 -2.52 12.78
N LEU A 197 5.42 -1.53 13.26
CA LEU A 197 4.08 -1.21 12.76
C LEU A 197 4.11 -0.66 11.33
N VAL A 198 5.04 0.24 11.00
CA VAL A 198 5.23 0.76 9.64
C VAL A 198 5.59 -0.38 8.68
N MET A 199 6.46 -1.29 9.12
CA MET A 199 6.85 -2.48 8.36
C MET A 199 5.70 -3.50 8.22
N SER A 200 4.62 -3.37 9.00
CA SER A 200 3.47 -4.27 8.88
C SER A 200 2.69 -4.09 7.58
N CYS A 201 2.86 -2.98 6.82
CA CYS A 201 2.10 -2.83 5.57
C CYS A 201 2.43 -3.96 4.59
N PRO A 202 1.48 -4.87 4.28
CA PRO A 202 1.72 -5.96 3.35
C PRO A 202 1.57 -5.51 1.89
N CYS A 203 1.91 -4.25 1.61
CA CYS A 203 1.71 -3.54 0.36
C CYS A 203 2.27 -4.35 -0.83
N ALA A 204 3.52 -4.83 -0.74
CA ALA A 204 4.17 -5.65 -1.78
C ALA A 204 3.57 -7.06 -1.92
N MET A 205 3.15 -7.68 -0.82
CA MET A 205 2.54 -9.02 -0.81
C MET A 205 1.15 -9.01 -1.46
N SER A 206 0.33 -8.02 -1.13
CA SER A 206 -1.03 -7.85 -1.65
C SER A 206 -1.02 -7.47 -3.14
N MET A 207 0.05 -6.81 -3.61
CA MET A 207 0.21 -6.46 -5.03
C MET A 207 0.85 -7.57 -5.88
N ALA A 208 1.42 -8.62 -5.30
CA ALA A 208 2.16 -9.65 -6.04
C ALA A 208 1.31 -10.38 -7.09
N VAL A 209 0.08 -10.76 -6.75
CA VAL A 209 -0.87 -11.42 -7.66
C VAL A 209 -1.47 -10.46 -8.68
N PRO A 210 -2.09 -9.31 -8.29
CA PRO A 210 -2.72 -8.43 -9.26
C PRO A 210 -1.74 -7.85 -10.27
N THR A 211 -0.48 -7.56 -9.89
CA THR A 211 0.52 -7.05 -10.85
C THR A 211 0.95 -8.10 -11.88
N ALA A 212 1.15 -9.35 -11.45
CA ALA A 212 1.47 -10.46 -12.35
C ALA A 212 0.31 -10.79 -13.30
N MET A 213 -0.93 -10.78 -12.82
CA MET A 213 -2.11 -11.02 -13.64
C MET A 213 -2.43 -9.84 -14.58
N ALA A 214 -2.19 -8.61 -14.15
CA ALA A 214 -2.27 -7.43 -15.03
C ALA A 214 -1.26 -7.53 -16.18
N SER A 215 -0.05 -8.00 -15.91
CA SER A 215 0.97 -8.24 -16.95
C SER A 215 0.57 -9.37 -17.90
N ALA A 216 -0.08 -10.42 -17.39
CA ALA A 216 -0.66 -11.47 -18.23
C ALA A 216 -1.81 -10.94 -19.10
N HIS A 217 -2.69 -10.11 -18.56
CA HIS A 217 -3.73 -9.44 -19.33
C HIS A 217 -3.16 -8.54 -20.42
N SER A 218 -2.10 -7.77 -20.14
CA SER A 218 -1.46 -6.95 -21.18
C SER A 218 -0.83 -7.80 -22.28
N ALA A 219 -0.22 -8.93 -21.94
CA ALA A 219 0.34 -9.85 -22.94
C ALA A 219 -0.75 -10.50 -23.80
N LEU A 220 -1.88 -10.88 -23.19
CA LEU A 220 -3.04 -11.42 -23.91
C LEU A 220 -3.69 -10.35 -24.82
N ALA A 221 -3.81 -9.11 -24.33
CA ALA A 221 -4.34 -8.00 -25.12
C ALA A 221 -3.46 -7.65 -26.32
N ALA A 222 -2.13 -7.79 -26.19
CA ALA A 222 -1.20 -7.60 -27.31
C ALA A 222 -1.26 -8.75 -28.35
N HIS A 223 -1.69 -9.94 -27.94
CA HIS A 223 -1.73 -11.14 -28.77
C HIS A 223 -3.07 -11.91 -28.62
N PRO A 224 -4.20 -11.34 -29.06
CA PRO A 224 -5.53 -11.89 -28.79
C PRO A 224 -5.76 -13.29 -29.41
N SER A 225 -5.05 -13.61 -30.49
CA SER A 225 -5.14 -14.87 -31.24
C SER A 225 -4.13 -15.95 -30.79
N MET A 226 -3.49 -15.81 -29.63
CA MET A 226 -2.58 -16.86 -29.14
C MET A 226 -3.29 -18.22 -29.01
N PRO A 227 -2.64 -19.36 -29.36
CA PRO A 227 -3.18 -20.69 -29.15
C PRO A 227 -3.30 -20.99 -27.65
N ASP A 228 -4.20 -21.89 -27.28
CA ASP A 228 -4.50 -22.17 -25.86
C ASP A 228 -3.28 -22.72 -25.10
N ALA A 229 -2.39 -23.46 -25.77
CA ALA A 229 -1.11 -23.91 -25.19
C ALA A 229 -0.21 -22.74 -24.76
N ALA A 230 -0.19 -21.65 -25.52
CA ALA A 230 0.58 -20.46 -25.18
C ALA A 230 -0.10 -19.62 -24.08
N LEU A 231 -1.44 -19.59 -24.06
CA LEU A 231 -2.20 -19.01 -22.95
C LEU A 231 -1.94 -19.76 -21.63
N ASP A 232 -1.88 -21.10 -21.67
CA ASP A 232 -1.54 -21.92 -20.51
C ASP A 232 -0.11 -21.67 -20.04
N ALA A 233 0.85 -21.55 -20.95
CA ALA A 233 2.23 -21.18 -20.63
C ALA A 233 2.33 -19.77 -20.01
N LEU A 234 1.59 -18.79 -20.54
CA LEU A 234 1.48 -17.44 -19.99
C LEU A 234 0.92 -17.45 -18.57
N LEU A 235 -0.19 -18.16 -18.35
CA LEU A 235 -0.79 -18.28 -17.02
C LEU A 235 0.13 -19.00 -16.03
N ALA A 236 0.85 -20.01 -16.46
CA ALA A 236 1.84 -20.72 -15.64
C ALA A 236 3.01 -19.81 -15.24
N GLU A 237 3.53 -19.01 -16.18
CA GLU A 237 4.59 -18.04 -15.91
C GLU A 237 4.11 -16.90 -15.00
N ALA A 238 2.91 -16.37 -15.26
CA ALA A 238 2.28 -15.36 -14.41
C ALA A 238 2.09 -15.88 -12.97
N ARG A 239 1.70 -17.15 -12.81
CA ARG A 239 1.63 -17.81 -11.51
C ARG A 239 3.00 -17.96 -10.85
N ARG A 240 4.05 -18.33 -11.60
CA ARG A 240 5.43 -18.40 -11.08
C ARG A 240 5.89 -17.02 -10.60
N LYS A 241 5.69 -15.97 -11.40
CA LYS A 241 6.03 -14.58 -11.04
C LYS A 241 5.28 -14.09 -9.81
N ALA A 242 3.97 -14.36 -9.73
CA ALA A 242 3.17 -14.02 -8.55
C ALA A 242 3.73 -14.68 -7.28
N ARG A 243 4.10 -15.97 -7.33
CA ARG A 243 4.71 -16.66 -6.18
C ARG A 243 6.10 -16.12 -5.84
N GLN A 244 6.95 -15.87 -6.84
CA GLN A 244 8.28 -15.28 -6.64
C GLN A 244 8.17 -13.91 -5.96
N ASN A 245 7.25 -13.06 -6.41
CA ASN A 245 6.99 -11.75 -5.82
C ASN A 245 6.49 -11.87 -4.38
N LEU A 246 5.54 -12.78 -4.13
CA LEU A 246 4.98 -13.00 -2.80
C LEU A 246 6.04 -13.51 -1.82
N HIS A 247 6.80 -14.54 -2.20
CA HIS A 247 7.86 -15.11 -1.36
C HIS A 247 9.03 -14.15 -1.19
N GLY A 248 9.41 -13.41 -2.24
CA GLY A 248 10.46 -12.40 -2.16
C GLY A 248 10.09 -11.25 -1.21
N ALA A 249 8.85 -10.75 -1.29
CA ALA A 249 8.34 -9.75 -0.37
C ALA A 249 8.32 -10.27 1.08
N LEU A 250 7.83 -11.50 1.30
CA LEU A 250 7.82 -12.11 2.64
C LEU A 250 9.23 -12.30 3.21
N ALA A 251 10.15 -12.84 2.42
CA ALA A 251 11.54 -13.06 2.83
C ALA A 251 12.22 -11.73 3.20
N TRP A 252 11.97 -10.67 2.44
CA TRP A 252 12.48 -9.33 2.74
C TRP A 252 11.99 -8.81 4.10
N HIS A 253 10.70 -8.99 4.40
CA HIS A 253 10.14 -8.57 5.69
C HIS A 253 10.70 -9.40 6.85
N LEU A 254 10.83 -10.72 6.67
CA LEU A 254 11.43 -11.60 7.67
C LEU A 254 12.90 -11.26 7.94
N LEU A 255 13.63 -10.77 6.94
CA LEU A 255 15.01 -10.30 7.09
C LEU A 255 15.10 -8.95 7.81
N MET A 256 14.18 -8.03 7.52
CA MET A 256 14.19 -6.68 8.11
C MET A 256 13.61 -6.61 9.53
N THR A 257 12.70 -7.53 9.88
CA THR A 257 12.08 -7.62 11.20
C THR A 257 13.08 -7.77 12.36
N PRO A 258 14.08 -8.66 12.34
CA PRO A 258 15.08 -8.75 13.41
C PRO A 258 15.94 -7.48 13.51
N LEU A 259 16.26 -6.85 12.38
CA LEU A 259 17.00 -5.58 12.37
C LEU A 259 16.18 -4.45 13.01
N ALA A 260 14.86 -4.44 12.80
CA ALA A 260 13.94 -3.50 13.46
C ALA A 260 13.81 -3.79 14.97
N LEU A 261 13.77 -5.06 15.38
CA LEU A 261 13.71 -5.45 16.80
C LEU A 261 14.94 -4.98 17.60
N ILE A 262 16.11 -4.97 16.96
CA ILE A 262 17.39 -4.50 17.55
C ILE A 262 17.49 -2.96 17.50
N GLY A 263 16.53 -2.26 16.89
CA GLY A 263 16.54 -0.80 16.77
C GLY A 263 17.47 -0.25 15.68
N TRP A 264 18.02 -1.13 14.82
CA TRP A 264 18.88 -0.70 13.69
C TRP A 264 18.07 -0.13 12.52
N VAL A 265 16.81 -0.55 12.39
CA VAL A 265 15.92 -0.02 11.34
C VAL A 265 15.10 1.11 11.92
N THR A 266 15.51 2.33 11.58
CA THR A 266 14.71 3.52 11.82
C THR A 266 13.51 3.57 10.85
N PRO A 267 12.41 4.25 11.20
CA PRO A 267 11.20 4.25 10.37
C PRO A 267 11.35 4.88 8.98
N TRP A 268 12.26 5.83 8.77
CA TRP A 268 12.55 6.35 7.42
C TRP A 268 13.23 5.29 6.54
N LEU A 269 14.12 4.47 7.14
CA LEU A 269 14.75 3.35 6.45
C LEU A 269 13.69 2.27 6.14
N ALA A 270 12.76 2.02 7.06
CA ALA A 270 11.61 1.15 6.79
C ALA A 270 10.80 1.64 5.58
N ALA A 271 10.49 2.93 5.48
CA ALA A 271 9.75 3.50 4.35
C ALA A 271 10.46 3.29 3.00
N ILE A 272 11.78 3.56 2.92
CA ILE A 272 12.57 3.36 1.70
C ILE A 272 12.57 1.88 1.28
N THR A 273 12.77 0.98 2.24
CA THR A 273 12.81 -0.47 1.94
C THR A 273 11.45 -1.01 1.49
N MET A 274 10.34 -0.49 2.02
CA MET A 274 8.98 -0.84 1.58
C MET A 274 8.69 -0.36 0.14
N LEU A 275 9.12 0.86 -0.20
CA LEU A 275 9.02 1.38 -1.55
C LEU A 275 9.86 0.54 -2.54
N ALA A 276 11.10 0.23 -2.17
CA ALA A 276 11.99 -0.60 -2.98
C ALA A 276 11.42 -2.00 -3.23
N SER A 277 10.85 -2.64 -2.20
CA SER A 277 10.19 -3.96 -2.32
C SER A 277 9.00 -3.93 -3.29
N SER A 278 8.14 -2.91 -3.17
CA SER A 278 6.98 -2.73 -4.04
C SER A 278 7.39 -2.49 -5.50
N LEU A 279 8.44 -1.69 -5.72
CA LEU A 279 8.98 -1.43 -7.06
C LEU A 279 9.61 -2.70 -7.66
N ALA A 280 10.32 -3.50 -6.87
CA ALA A 280 10.91 -4.76 -7.30
C ALA A 280 9.84 -5.76 -7.78
N VAL A 281 8.74 -5.88 -7.03
CA VAL A 281 7.57 -6.70 -7.40
C VAL A 281 6.96 -6.24 -8.72
N ALA A 282 6.74 -4.93 -8.88
CA ALA A 282 6.19 -4.36 -10.10
C ALA A 282 7.12 -4.57 -11.30
N CYS A 283 8.42 -4.33 -11.15
CA CYS A 283 9.43 -4.56 -12.18
C CYS A 283 9.52 -6.04 -12.60
N ASN A 284 9.46 -6.96 -11.65
CA ASN A 284 9.49 -8.39 -11.96
C ASN A 284 8.24 -8.86 -12.69
N ALA A 285 7.06 -8.32 -12.35
CA ALA A 285 5.82 -8.57 -13.07
C ALA A 285 5.87 -7.98 -14.48
N TRP A 286 6.36 -6.75 -14.64
CA TRP A 286 6.45 -6.05 -15.92
C TRP A 286 7.31 -6.78 -16.96
N ARG A 287 8.37 -7.48 -16.52
CA ARG A 287 9.18 -8.34 -17.40
C ARG A 287 8.37 -9.44 -18.10
N LEU A 288 7.23 -9.86 -17.54
CA LEU A 288 6.32 -10.82 -18.18
C LEU A 288 5.63 -10.22 -19.42
N ALA A 289 5.18 -8.96 -19.31
CA ALA A 289 4.49 -8.26 -20.38
C ALA A 289 5.42 -7.91 -21.54
N ARG A 290 6.71 -7.71 -21.27
CA ARG A 290 7.74 -7.41 -22.28
C ARG A 290 8.41 -8.65 -22.89
N ARG A 291 8.00 -9.86 -22.51
CA ARG A 291 8.60 -11.09 -23.05
C ARG A 291 8.13 -11.31 -24.49
N ASP A 292 9.01 -11.79 -25.35
CA ASP A 292 8.70 -12.12 -26.75
C ASP A 292 7.82 -13.36 -26.85
N TRP A 293 6.52 -13.16 -26.63
CA TRP A 293 5.49 -14.18 -26.86
C TRP A 293 5.43 -14.67 -28.31
N PRO A 294 5.68 -13.86 -29.37
CA PRO A 294 5.69 -14.35 -30.76
C PRO A 294 6.61 -15.55 -31.02
N ALA A 295 7.82 -15.55 -30.44
CA ALA A 295 8.77 -16.65 -30.59
C ALA A 295 8.30 -17.94 -29.88
N THR A 296 7.63 -17.80 -28.74
CA THR A 296 7.04 -18.94 -28.00
C THR A 296 5.74 -19.45 -28.65
N LEU A 297 5.02 -18.58 -29.36
CA LEU A 297 3.86 -18.93 -30.18
C LEU A 297 4.27 -19.72 -31.43
N ALA A 298 5.40 -19.36 -32.04
CA ALA A 298 5.96 -20.03 -33.21
C ALA A 298 6.47 -21.45 -32.89
N SER A 299 7.14 -21.64 -31.75
CA SER A 299 7.60 -22.97 -31.33
C SER A 299 6.46 -23.92 -30.95
N ALA A 300 5.30 -23.41 -30.52
CA ALA A 300 4.12 -24.22 -30.23
C ALA A 300 3.41 -24.75 -31.49
N HIS A 301 3.67 -24.16 -32.66
CA HIS A 301 3.12 -24.59 -33.95
C HIS A 301 4.08 -25.45 -34.77
N ALA A 302 5.31 -25.70 -34.28
CA ALA A 302 6.23 -26.60 -34.96
C ALA A 302 5.68 -28.04 -34.87
N PRO A 303 5.47 -28.75 -36.01
CA PRO A 303 5.10 -30.15 -35.96
C PRO A 303 6.19 -30.91 -35.18
N GLY A 304 5.77 -31.66 -34.17
CA GLY A 304 6.69 -32.48 -33.36
C GLY A 304 7.51 -33.40 -34.26
N PRO A 305 8.76 -33.72 -33.90
CA PRO A 305 9.59 -34.62 -34.70
C PRO A 305 8.82 -35.92 -34.89
N ALA A 306 8.57 -36.28 -36.15
CA ALA A 306 8.14 -37.61 -36.51
C ALA A 306 9.19 -38.58 -35.95
N SER A 307 8.71 -39.53 -35.14
CA SER A 307 9.45 -40.60 -34.46
C SER A 307 10.60 -41.20 -35.24
#